data_AF-A0A182MMD3-F1
#
_entry.id   AF-A0A182MMD3-F1
#
_cell.length_a   1.000
_cell.length_b   1.000
_cell.length_c   1.000
_cell.angle_alpha   90.00
_cell.angle_beta   90.00
_cell.angle_gamma   90.00
#
_symmetry.space_group_name_H-M   'P 1'
#
loop_
_entity.id
_entity.type
_entity.pdbx_description
1 polymer ?
#
loop_
_entity_poly.entity_id
_entity_poly.type
_entity_poly.pdbx_seq_one_letter_code
_entity_poly.pdbx_strand_id
1 'polypeptide(L)'
;MMEDPTPCGEGGFQCSSIGIHWICRYYWEGPNAGITNFDNFGLSMLTVFQCITLEGWTDMLYYIEDAMGSNWQWIYFVSMVILGAFFVMNLILGVLSGEFSKERTKAKSRGDFQKLREKQRIEEDLKGYLDWITQAEDIDTYQEPPSPGKMMTEGFLKGTKAMLMGTGATGLAGVSSDSTEVHGCPEAGVDYAQAVPESWYNRHFRAWDRLNRKMRRSCRKAVKSQAFYWLIIILVFLNTGVLATEHYHQPQWLDDFQEYTNMFFVALFSLEMFLKMYSLGLQGYYVSLFNRFDCFVVIGSVIEVLLTNTQLMPPLGISVLRCVRLLRVFKVTK
;
A
#
# COMPACT_ATOMS: atom_id res chain seq x y z
N MET A 1 22.58 -8.22 57.21
CA MET A 1 21.98 -9.17 56.26
C MET A 1 22.68 -8.99 54.94
N MET A 2 22.74 -10.04 54.12
CA MET A 2 23.22 -9.94 52.73
C MET A 2 22.24 -9.07 51.92
N GLU A 3 22.73 -8.35 50.91
CA GLU A 3 21.86 -7.53 50.03
C GLU A 3 20.92 -8.43 49.21
N ASP A 4 21.40 -9.55 48.70
CA ASP A 4 20.62 -10.60 48.05
C ASP A 4 20.69 -11.91 48.86
N PRO A 5 19.75 -12.16 49.79
CA PRO A 5 19.78 -13.35 50.64
C PRO A 5 19.43 -14.63 49.85
N THR A 6 20.21 -15.68 50.06
CA THR A 6 19.97 -17.04 49.55
C THR A 6 19.76 -18.01 50.71
N PRO A 7 19.00 -19.12 50.54
CA PRO A 7 18.95 -20.19 51.52
C PRO A 7 20.34 -20.74 51.85
N CYS A 8 20.50 -21.27 53.06
CA CYS A 8 21.73 -21.93 53.49
C CYS A 8 21.38 -23.14 54.36
N GLY A 9 22.23 -24.16 54.35
CA GLY A 9 22.02 -25.38 55.13
C GLY A 9 23.26 -26.25 55.21
N GLU A 10 23.28 -27.17 56.17
CA GLU A 10 24.45 -28.04 56.42
C GLU A 10 24.84 -28.89 55.20
N GLY A 11 23.86 -29.28 54.38
CA GLY A 11 24.08 -30.00 53.12
C GLY A 11 24.09 -29.14 51.85
N GLY A 12 23.83 -27.84 51.98
CA GLY A 12 23.70 -26.89 50.87
C GLY A 12 24.76 -25.79 50.93
N PHE A 13 24.34 -24.56 50.66
CA PHE A 13 25.22 -23.39 50.62
C PHE A 13 25.87 -23.12 51.97
N GLN A 14 27.21 -23.13 51.98
CA GLN A 14 28.01 -22.87 53.18
C GLN A 14 28.36 -21.39 53.27
N CYS A 15 27.78 -20.68 54.23
CA CYS A 15 28.06 -19.25 54.46
C CYS A 15 29.55 -18.95 54.74
N SER A 16 30.30 -19.93 55.23
CA SER A 16 31.75 -19.84 55.45
C SER A 16 32.55 -19.58 54.17
N SER A 17 31.99 -19.91 52.99
CA SER A 17 32.60 -19.62 51.68
C SER A 17 32.69 -18.12 51.37
N ILE A 18 31.79 -17.32 51.93
CA ILE A 18 31.78 -15.85 51.77
C ILE A 18 32.72 -15.20 52.81
N GLY A 19 32.81 -15.78 53.99
CA GLY A 19 33.74 -15.35 55.03
C GLY A 19 33.45 -15.98 56.39
N ILE A 20 34.46 -15.98 57.27
CA ILE A 20 34.46 -16.70 58.55
C ILE A 20 33.39 -16.16 59.53
N HIS A 21 32.94 -14.91 59.36
CA HIS A 21 31.93 -14.28 60.21
C HIS A 21 30.48 -14.54 59.76
N TRP A 22 30.27 -15.18 58.62
CA TRP A 22 28.94 -15.46 58.09
C TRP A 22 28.42 -16.79 58.61
N ILE A 23 27.26 -16.75 59.27
CA ILE A 23 26.62 -17.91 59.91
C ILE A 23 25.18 -18.00 59.40
N CYS A 24 24.74 -19.19 59.06
CA CYS A 24 23.36 -19.46 58.66
C CYS A 24 22.40 -19.27 59.86
N ARG A 25 21.30 -18.54 59.67
CA ARG A 25 20.28 -18.31 60.71
C ARG A 25 18.86 -18.41 60.13
N TYR A 26 17.92 -18.86 60.94
CA TYR A 26 16.53 -19.17 60.54
C TYR A 26 15.54 -17.98 60.56
N TYR A 27 16.01 -16.73 60.60
CA TYR A 27 15.13 -15.54 60.73
C TYR A 27 14.69 -14.94 59.39
N TRP A 28 15.03 -15.57 58.27
CA TRP A 28 14.68 -15.07 56.95
C TRP A 28 13.35 -15.66 56.49
N GLU A 29 12.44 -14.81 56.01
CA GLU A 29 11.11 -15.21 55.52
C GLU A 29 11.17 -16.08 54.25
N GLY A 30 12.31 -16.06 53.55
CA GLY A 30 12.55 -16.87 52.35
C GLY A 30 12.61 -16.03 51.07
N PRO A 31 12.87 -16.69 49.91
CA PRO A 31 13.00 -16.02 48.63
C PRO A 31 11.72 -15.26 48.24
N ASN A 32 11.87 -14.18 47.46
CA ASN A 32 10.76 -13.34 47.00
C ASN A 32 9.83 -12.87 48.14
N ALA A 33 10.42 -12.38 49.24
CA ALA A 33 9.70 -11.95 50.44
C ALA A 33 8.78 -13.05 51.04
N GLY A 34 9.26 -14.30 51.03
CA GLY A 34 8.52 -15.45 51.56
C GLY A 34 7.32 -15.90 50.72
N ILE A 35 7.24 -15.51 49.44
CA ILE A 35 6.16 -15.96 48.54
C ILE A 35 6.46 -17.35 47.98
N THR A 36 7.69 -17.57 47.51
CA THR A 36 8.12 -18.80 46.85
C THR A 36 8.71 -19.77 47.87
N ASN A 37 7.83 -20.51 48.55
CA ASN A 37 8.19 -21.53 49.54
C ASN A 37 7.25 -22.73 49.47
N PHE A 38 7.56 -23.77 50.26
CA PHE A 38 6.78 -25.01 50.35
C PHE A 38 6.15 -25.23 51.75
N ASP A 39 6.00 -24.19 52.56
CA ASP A 39 5.58 -24.29 53.96
C ASP A 39 4.08 -24.63 54.10
N ASN A 40 3.27 -24.16 53.15
CA ASN A 40 1.82 -24.33 53.14
C ASN A 40 1.33 -24.77 51.76
N PHE A 41 0.27 -25.58 51.72
CA PHE A 41 -0.28 -26.13 50.48
C PHE A 41 -0.52 -25.08 49.38
N GLY A 42 -1.05 -23.91 49.74
CA GLY A 42 -1.33 -22.83 48.77
C GLY A 42 -0.08 -22.21 48.15
N LEU A 43 0.96 -21.95 48.95
CA LEU A 43 2.23 -21.39 48.47
C LEU A 43 3.03 -22.43 47.69
N SER A 44 2.97 -23.70 48.13
CA SER A 44 3.52 -24.83 47.36
C SER A 44 2.86 -24.93 45.98
N MET A 45 1.53 -24.80 45.90
CA MET A 45 0.80 -24.82 44.64
C MET A 45 1.17 -23.62 43.74
N LEU A 46 1.30 -22.42 44.31
CA LEU A 46 1.72 -21.23 43.58
C LEU A 46 3.14 -21.38 43.01
N THR A 47 4.08 -21.89 43.82
CA THR A 47 5.47 -22.14 43.42
C THR A 47 5.55 -23.20 42.32
N VAL A 48 4.77 -24.29 42.43
CA VAL A 48 4.66 -25.31 41.38
C VAL A 48 4.05 -24.72 40.10
N PHE A 49 3.00 -23.90 40.22
CA PHE A 49 2.39 -23.23 39.08
C PHE A 49 3.41 -22.32 38.36
N GLN A 50 4.14 -21.48 39.10
CA GLN A 50 5.22 -20.67 38.55
C GLN A 50 6.24 -21.53 37.81
N CYS A 51 6.71 -22.63 38.42
CA CYS A 51 7.67 -23.53 37.78
C CYS A 51 7.13 -24.16 36.47
N ILE A 52 5.85 -24.54 36.43
CA ILE A 52 5.20 -25.11 35.24
C ILE A 52 5.10 -24.07 34.10
N THR A 53 4.99 -22.79 34.42
CA THR A 53 4.98 -21.70 33.42
C THR A 53 6.34 -21.42 32.77
N LEU A 54 7.40 -22.14 33.17
CA LEU A 54 8.79 -21.96 32.70
C LEU A 54 9.41 -20.60 33.07
N GLU A 55 8.89 -19.95 34.11
CA GLU A 55 9.39 -18.68 34.62
C GLU A 55 9.93 -18.91 36.04
N GLY A 56 11.17 -18.49 36.33
CA GLY A 56 11.78 -18.62 37.67
C GLY A 56 12.02 -20.06 38.19
N TRP A 57 11.80 -21.10 37.37
CA TRP A 57 11.91 -22.51 37.82
C TRP A 57 13.34 -22.92 38.18
N THR A 58 14.34 -22.38 37.48
CA THR A 58 15.76 -22.62 37.77
C THR A 58 16.16 -21.97 39.09
N ASP A 59 15.62 -20.78 39.37
CA ASP A 59 15.91 -20.07 40.62
C ASP A 59 15.34 -20.85 41.81
N MET A 60 14.13 -21.42 41.65
CA MET A 60 13.56 -22.29 42.67
C MET A 60 14.34 -23.58 42.87
N LEU A 61 14.87 -24.18 41.80
CA LEU A 61 15.78 -25.32 41.90
C LEU A 61 17.03 -24.92 42.70
N TYR A 62 17.69 -23.81 42.35
CA TYR A 62 18.90 -23.36 43.02
C TYR A 62 18.66 -23.00 44.50
N TYR A 63 17.55 -22.35 44.84
CA TYR A 63 17.20 -22.10 46.24
C TYR A 63 17.05 -23.38 47.06
N ILE A 64 16.49 -24.44 46.45
CA ILE A 64 16.34 -25.74 47.10
C ILE A 64 17.69 -26.47 47.20
N GLU A 65 18.56 -26.34 46.21
CA GLU A 65 19.92 -26.88 46.26
C GLU A 65 20.78 -26.16 47.30
N ASP A 66 20.67 -24.83 47.42
CA ASP A 66 21.35 -24.03 48.43
C ASP A 66 20.83 -24.33 49.85
N ALA A 67 19.57 -24.75 50.00
CA ALA A 67 19.01 -25.15 51.29
C ALA A 67 19.41 -26.58 51.73
N MET A 68 19.40 -27.55 50.81
CA MET A 68 19.50 -28.99 51.16
C MET A 68 20.60 -29.78 50.43
N GLY A 69 21.30 -29.18 49.46
CA GLY A 69 22.30 -29.82 48.58
C GLY A 69 21.75 -30.23 47.21
N SER A 70 22.61 -30.70 46.30
CA SER A 70 22.27 -30.98 44.87
C SER A 70 22.14 -32.49 44.52
N ASN A 71 21.71 -33.32 45.47
CA ASN A 71 21.76 -34.78 45.29
C ASN A 71 20.60 -35.35 44.44
N TRP A 72 19.36 -34.97 44.69
CA TRP A 72 18.15 -35.55 44.07
C TRP A 72 17.11 -34.52 43.62
N GLN A 73 17.27 -33.26 44.01
CA GLN A 73 16.29 -32.20 43.85
C GLN A 73 16.07 -31.84 42.37
N TRP A 74 17.13 -31.88 41.57
CA TRP A 74 17.05 -31.68 40.12
C TRP A 74 16.10 -32.69 39.44
N ILE A 75 15.99 -33.92 39.96
CA ILE A 75 15.09 -34.95 39.39
C ILE A 75 13.63 -34.49 39.52
N TYR A 76 13.25 -33.96 40.67
CA TYR A 76 11.90 -33.43 40.90
C TYR A 76 11.60 -32.27 39.96
N PHE A 77 12.45 -31.24 39.92
CA PHE A 77 12.18 -30.04 39.11
C PHE A 77 12.24 -30.31 37.60
N VAL A 78 13.24 -31.09 37.14
CA VAL A 78 13.36 -31.44 35.71
C VAL A 78 12.19 -32.30 35.25
N SER A 79 11.79 -33.32 36.01
CA SER A 79 10.64 -34.15 35.63
C SER A 79 9.32 -33.37 35.66
N MET A 80 9.11 -32.50 36.66
CA MET A 80 7.96 -31.64 36.76
C MET A 80 7.87 -30.65 35.58
N VAL A 81 8.98 -30.03 35.20
CA VAL A 81 9.04 -29.10 34.07
C VAL A 81 8.78 -29.82 32.74
N ILE A 82 9.40 -30.98 32.50
CA ILE A 82 9.17 -31.74 31.26
C ILE A 82 7.71 -32.17 31.14
N LEU A 83 7.14 -32.76 32.19
CA LEU A 83 5.75 -33.24 32.17
C LEU A 83 4.76 -32.07 32.15
N GLY A 84 5.00 -31.04 32.96
CA GLY A 84 4.15 -29.87 33.09
C GLY A 84 4.12 -29.02 31.83
N ALA A 85 5.29 -28.67 31.28
CA ALA A 85 5.38 -27.86 30.06
C ALA A 85 4.82 -28.61 28.85
N PHE A 86 5.11 -29.90 28.70
CA PHE A 86 4.53 -30.72 27.64
C PHE A 86 3.00 -30.75 27.74
N PHE A 87 2.45 -30.95 28.94
CA PHE A 87 1.01 -30.97 29.15
C PHE A 87 0.35 -29.63 28.82
N VAL A 88 0.87 -28.52 29.36
CA VAL A 88 0.30 -27.17 29.17
C VAL A 88 0.40 -26.76 27.70
N MET A 89 1.55 -26.93 27.06
CA MET A 89 1.73 -26.56 25.66
C MET A 89 0.82 -27.37 24.73
N ASN A 90 0.68 -28.68 24.96
CA ASN A 90 -0.21 -29.51 24.13
C ASN A 90 -1.69 -29.15 24.33
N LEU A 91 -2.09 -28.79 25.55
CA LEU A 91 -3.46 -28.33 25.81
C LEU A 91 -3.73 -27.01 25.07
N ILE A 92 -2.82 -26.04 25.17
CA ILE A 92 -2.94 -24.74 24.48
C ILE A 92 -3.00 -24.96 22.97
N LEU A 93 -2.07 -25.74 22.40
CA LEU A 93 -2.05 -26.04 20.97
C LEU A 93 -3.33 -26.76 20.52
N GLY A 94 -3.84 -27.70 21.31
CA GLY A 94 -5.09 -28.41 21.02
C GLY A 94 -6.30 -27.46 20.95
N VAL A 95 -6.46 -26.59 21.95
CA VAL A 95 -7.57 -25.62 22.00
C VAL A 95 -7.45 -24.59 20.87
N LEU A 96 -6.25 -24.04 20.67
CA LEU A 96 -6.00 -23.02 19.67
C LEU A 96 -6.18 -23.57 18.24
N SER A 97 -5.74 -24.82 18.00
CA SER A 97 -5.98 -25.53 16.74
C SER A 97 -7.47 -25.79 16.50
N GLY A 98 -8.22 -26.17 17.54
CA GLY A 98 -9.66 -26.35 17.48
C GLY A 98 -10.41 -25.06 17.11
N GLU A 99 -10.12 -23.97 17.82
CA GLU A 99 -10.76 -22.67 17.55
C GLU A 99 -10.34 -22.07 16.20
N PHE A 100 -9.08 -22.17 15.80
CA PHE A 100 -8.64 -21.75 14.46
C PHE A 100 -9.26 -22.58 13.34
N SER A 101 -9.44 -23.88 13.54
CA SER A 101 -10.12 -24.73 12.56
C SER A 101 -11.60 -24.34 12.41
N LYS A 102 -12.27 -24.05 13.53
CA LYS A 102 -13.65 -23.57 13.55
C LYS A 102 -13.78 -22.21 12.86
N GLU A 103 -12.89 -21.27 13.16
CA GLU A 103 -12.94 -19.93 12.57
C GLU A 103 -12.60 -19.94 11.07
N ARG A 104 -11.60 -20.74 10.66
CA ARG A 104 -11.28 -20.96 9.25
C ARG A 104 -12.46 -21.54 8.48
N THR A 105 -13.19 -22.49 9.07
CA THR A 105 -14.36 -23.12 8.43
C THR A 105 -15.49 -22.10 8.22
N LYS A 106 -15.75 -21.23 9.20
CA LYS A 106 -16.72 -20.13 9.06
C LYS A 106 -16.28 -19.09 8.02
N ALA A 107 -15.00 -18.74 7.99
CA ALA A 107 -14.47 -17.80 7.00
C ALA A 107 -14.59 -18.38 5.58
N LYS A 108 -14.28 -19.67 5.42
CA LYS A 108 -14.42 -20.38 4.14
C LYS A 108 -15.88 -20.39 3.65
N SER A 109 -16.85 -20.73 4.51
CA SER A 109 -18.26 -20.74 4.11
C SER A 109 -18.78 -19.35 3.70
N ARG A 110 -18.32 -18.28 4.37
CA ARG A 110 -18.61 -16.90 3.97
C ARG A 110 -17.99 -16.53 2.62
N GLY A 111 -16.72 -16.90 2.39
CA GLY A 111 -16.03 -16.64 1.13
C GLY A 111 -16.65 -17.42 -0.04
N ASP A 112 -17.03 -18.69 0.19
CA ASP A 112 -17.69 -19.52 -0.81
C ASP A 112 -19.08 -18.95 -1.18
N PHE A 113 -19.81 -18.40 -0.21
CA PHE A 113 -21.08 -17.70 -0.45
C PHE A 113 -20.89 -16.42 -1.29
N GLN A 114 -19.86 -15.62 -1.01
CA GLN A 114 -19.54 -14.42 -1.79
C GLN A 114 -19.15 -14.77 -3.22
N LYS A 115 -18.27 -15.77 -3.40
CA LYS A 115 -17.88 -16.26 -4.74
C LYS A 115 -19.07 -16.75 -5.56
N LEU A 116 -20.00 -17.44 -4.92
CA LEU A 116 -21.22 -17.89 -5.58
C LEU A 116 -22.07 -16.72 -6.06
N ARG A 117 -22.23 -15.68 -5.22
CA ARG A 117 -22.99 -14.48 -5.55
C ARG A 117 -22.34 -13.64 -6.64
N GLU A 118 -21.01 -13.49 -6.58
CA GLU A 118 -20.24 -12.79 -7.62
C GLU A 118 -20.34 -13.53 -8.95
N LYS A 119 -20.24 -14.86 -8.94
CA LYS A 119 -20.41 -15.69 -10.15
C LYS A 119 -21.78 -15.47 -10.77
N GLN A 120 -22.85 -15.50 -9.97
CA GLN A 120 -24.22 -15.24 -10.46
C GLN A 120 -24.35 -13.83 -11.05
N ARG A 121 -23.81 -12.81 -10.36
CA ARG A 121 -23.85 -11.43 -10.84
C ARG A 121 -23.08 -11.26 -12.16
N ILE A 122 -21.89 -11.84 -12.28
CA ILE A 122 -21.10 -11.80 -13.52
C ILE A 122 -21.84 -12.52 -14.65
N GLU A 123 -22.51 -13.63 -14.37
CA GLU A 123 -23.29 -14.38 -15.37
C GLU A 123 -24.50 -13.56 -15.86
N GLU A 124 -25.18 -12.85 -14.95
CA GLU A 124 -26.27 -11.91 -15.29
C GLU A 124 -25.76 -10.70 -16.09
N ASP A 125 -24.67 -10.06 -15.64
CA ASP A 125 -24.07 -8.90 -16.32
C ASP A 125 -23.53 -9.27 -17.70
N LEU A 126 -22.85 -10.42 -17.83
CA LEU A 126 -22.34 -10.93 -19.11
C LEU A 126 -23.46 -11.15 -20.11
N LYS A 127 -24.60 -11.70 -19.66
CA LYS A 127 -25.79 -11.87 -20.49
C LYS A 127 -26.33 -10.52 -20.97
N GLY A 128 -26.41 -9.53 -20.08
CA GLY A 128 -26.84 -8.17 -20.44
C GLY A 128 -25.90 -7.45 -21.41
N TYR A 129 -24.59 -7.59 -21.23
CA TYR A 129 -23.61 -7.05 -22.18
C TYR A 129 -23.69 -7.73 -23.54
N LEU A 130 -23.88 -9.05 -23.58
CA LEU A 130 -24.06 -9.79 -24.83
C LEU A 130 -25.30 -9.29 -25.58
N ASP A 131 -26.41 -9.06 -24.87
CA ASP A 131 -27.64 -8.49 -25.45
C ASP A 131 -27.38 -7.07 -26.00
N TRP A 132 -26.72 -6.18 -25.24
CA TRP A 132 -26.36 -4.84 -25.69
C TRP A 132 -25.41 -4.82 -26.89
N ILE A 133 -24.40 -5.70 -26.91
CA ILE A 133 -23.45 -5.80 -28.02
C ILE A 133 -24.16 -6.29 -29.28
N THR A 134 -25.00 -7.32 -29.16
CA THR A 134 -25.85 -7.81 -30.26
C THR A 134 -26.72 -6.66 -30.82
N GLN A 135 -27.18 -5.77 -29.94
CA GLN A 135 -27.99 -4.60 -30.30
C GLN A 135 -27.18 -3.43 -30.88
N ALA A 136 -25.91 -3.27 -30.50
CA ALA A 136 -25.02 -2.22 -30.97
C ALA A 136 -24.30 -2.58 -32.28
N GLU A 137 -23.99 -3.87 -32.52
CA GLU A 137 -23.56 -4.36 -33.83
C GLU A 137 -24.64 -4.13 -34.91
N ASP A 138 -25.91 -4.12 -34.52
CA ASP A 138 -27.04 -3.70 -35.39
C ASP A 138 -27.06 -2.17 -35.67
N ILE A 139 -26.34 -1.33 -34.91
CA ILE A 139 -26.34 0.14 -35.02
C ILE A 139 -25.07 0.72 -35.68
N ASP A 140 -23.89 0.16 -35.40
CA ASP A 140 -22.59 0.74 -35.81
C ASP A 140 -22.22 0.52 -37.28
N THR A 141 -23.06 -0.15 -38.07
CA THR A 141 -22.88 -0.25 -39.53
C THR A 141 -23.12 1.06 -40.29
N TYR A 142 -23.41 2.21 -39.61
CA TYR A 142 -23.89 3.42 -40.30
C TYR A 142 -23.23 4.80 -40.02
N GLN A 143 -22.15 4.99 -39.23
CA GLN A 143 -21.68 6.38 -38.99
C GLN A 143 -20.16 6.69 -38.88
N GLU A 144 -19.62 7.38 -39.91
CA GLU A 144 -18.41 8.21 -39.84
C GLU A 144 -18.72 9.59 -39.20
N PRO A 145 -17.75 10.27 -38.53
CA PRO A 145 -17.97 11.62 -38.00
C PRO A 145 -17.96 12.68 -39.12
N PRO A 146 -18.98 13.57 -39.20
CA PRO A 146 -19.05 14.56 -40.27
C PRO A 146 -18.04 15.69 -40.05
N SER A 147 -17.45 16.13 -41.14
CA SER A 147 -16.60 17.33 -41.19
C SER A 147 -17.46 18.58 -40.96
N PRO A 148 -16.93 19.65 -40.31
CA PRO A 148 -17.72 20.85 -39.97
C PRO A 148 -18.33 21.57 -41.19
N GLY A 149 -17.77 21.35 -42.38
CA GLY A 149 -18.31 21.88 -43.65
C GLY A 149 -19.35 21.01 -44.34
N LYS A 150 -19.61 19.78 -43.87
CA LYS A 150 -20.60 18.85 -44.45
C LYS A 150 -21.86 18.70 -43.61
N MET A 151 -21.83 19.16 -42.36
CA MET A 151 -22.92 18.99 -41.40
C MET A 151 -24.21 19.74 -41.79
N MET A 152 -24.10 20.88 -42.49
CA MET A 152 -25.28 21.55 -43.07
C MET A 152 -25.73 20.94 -44.41
N THR A 153 -24.81 20.41 -45.22
CA THR A 153 -25.14 19.91 -46.55
C THR A 153 -25.90 18.57 -46.48
N GLU A 154 -25.49 17.66 -45.60
CA GLU A 154 -26.15 16.34 -45.44
C GLU A 154 -27.45 16.39 -44.62
N GLY A 155 -27.52 17.27 -43.61
CA GLY A 155 -28.73 17.49 -42.82
C GLY A 155 -29.86 18.08 -43.67
N PHE A 156 -29.53 19.02 -44.56
CA PHE A 156 -30.47 19.59 -45.52
C PHE A 156 -30.92 18.53 -46.55
N LEU A 157 -29.99 17.78 -47.16
CA LEU A 157 -30.33 16.75 -48.16
C LEU A 157 -31.22 15.63 -47.59
N LYS A 158 -30.97 15.18 -46.34
CA LYS A 158 -31.82 14.19 -45.65
C LYS A 158 -33.20 14.74 -45.31
N GLY A 159 -33.28 16.02 -44.92
CA GLY A 159 -34.55 16.72 -44.67
C GLY A 159 -35.40 16.88 -45.93
N THR A 160 -34.80 17.27 -47.06
CA THR A 160 -35.52 17.42 -48.34
C THR A 160 -36.04 16.07 -48.88
N LYS A 161 -35.28 14.98 -48.66
CA LYS A 161 -35.68 13.63 -49.09
C LYS A 161 -36.81 13.04 -48.23
N ALA A 162 -36.84 13.36 -46.93
CA ALA A 162 -37.93 12.98 -46.04
C ALA A 162 -39.24 13.72 -46.35
N MET A 163 -39.16 14.99 -46.80
CA MET A 163 -40.32 15.79 -47.18
C MET A 163 -40.96 15.32 -48.51
N LEU A 164 -40.15 14.83 -49.46
CA LEU A 164 -40.63 14.32 -50.76
C LEU A 164 -41.26 12.92 -50.70
N MET A 165 -40.97 12.12 -49.67
CA MET A 165 -41.54 10.76 -49.52
C MET A 165 -42.85 10.70 -48.72
N GLY A 166 -43.31 11.84 -48.17
CA GLY A 166 -44.51 11.92 -47.32
C GLY A 166 -45.85 12.05 -48.05
N THR A 167 -45.88 12.25 -49.37
CA THR A 167 -47.12 12.29 -50.16
C THR A 167 -47.27 11.03 -50.97
N GLY A 168 -48.01 10.07 -50.42
CA GLY A 168 -48.45 8.86 -51.11
C GLY A 168 -49.26 9.21 -52.35
N ALA A 169 -48.77 8.76 -53.51
CA ALA A 169 -49.51 8.80 -54.75
C ALA A 169 -50.65 7.77 -54.71
N THR A 170 -51.89 8.25 -54.61
CA THR A 170 -53.07 7.53 -55.08
C THR A 170 -53.76 8.37 -56.14
N GLY A 171 -53.76 7.90 -57.38
CA GLY A 171 -54.85 8.10 -58.31
C GLY A 171 -54.74 9.23 -59.34
N LEU A 172 -54.60 8.79 -60.59
CA LEU A 172 -55.16 9.35 -61.82
C LEU A 172 -54.67 10.71 -62.39
N ALA A 173 -54.09 10.57 -63.59
CA ALA A 173 -54.44 11.26 -64.83
C ALA A 173 -54.42 12.81 -64.89
N GLY A 174 -53.46 13.32 -65.66
CA GLY A 174 -53.78 14.17 -66.81
C GLY A 174 -53.69 15.70 -66.63
N VAL A 175 -52.97 16.29 -67.59
CA VAL A 175 -53.23 17.61 -68.20
C VAL A 175 -52.60 18.85 -67.52
N SER A 176 -52.18 19.74 -68.42
CA SER A 176 -51.35 20.94 -68.42
C SER A 176 -51.98 22.22 -67.86
N SER A 177 -51.12 23.25 -67.73
CA SER A 177 -51.41 24.70 -67.56
C SER A 177 -52.00 25.04 -66.18
N ASP A 178 -51.73 26.17 -65.52
CA ASP A 178 -51.47 27.52 -65.97
C ASP A 178 -50.86 28.35 -64.81
N SER A 179 -50.35 29.52 -65.15
CA SER A 179 -49.87 30.64 -64.34
C SER A 179 -50.75 30.99 -63.12
N THR A 180 -50.17 31.27 -61.96
CA THR A 180 -50.52 32.48 -61.19
C THR A 180 -49.52 32.81 -60.07
N GLU A 181 -49.17 34.08 -60.12
CA GLU A 181 -48.29 34.90 -59.31
C GLU A 181 -48.80 35.17 -57.87
N VAL A 182 -47.85 35.65 -57.04
CA VAL A 182 -47.91 36.59 -55.90
C VAL A 182 -47.96 36.12 -54.43
N HIS A 183 -47.00 36.72 -53.69
CA HIS A 183 -46.88 37.06 -52.26
C HIS A 183 -46.32 35.94 -51.34
N GLY A 184 -45.12 36.03 -50.77
CA GLY A 184 -44.25 37.16 -50.45
C GLY A 184 -43.93 37.13 -48.95
N CYS A 185 -42.78 36.58 -48.58
CA CYS A 185 -42.12 36.79 -47.28
C CYS A 185 -40.59 36.70 -47.48
N PRO A 186 -39.80 37.51 -46.75
CA PRO A 186 -38.53 38.02 -47.25
C PRO A 186 -37.42 36.97 -47.24
N GLU A 187 -36.58 36.98 -48.28
CA GLU A 187 -35.27 36.35 -48.29
C GLU A 187 -34.43 36.86 -47.10
N ALA A 188 -34.39 36.10 -46.02
CA ALA A 188 -33.31 36.23 -45.05
C ALA A 188 -32.07 35.60 -45.69
N GLY A 189 -31.18 36.46 -46.17
CA GLY A 189 -29.92 36.10 -46.83
C GLY A 189 -29.17 35.02 -46.05
N VAL A 190 -28.85 33.94 -46.76
CA VAL A 190 -27.90 32.94 -46.28
C VAL A 190 -26.54 33.62 -46.28
N ASP A 191 -26.14 34.12 -45.11
CA ASP A 191 -24.79 34.57 -44.86
C ASP A 191 -23.85 33.38 -45.14
N TYR A 192 -23.13 33.46 -46.26
CA TYR A 192 -21.98 32.61 -46.48
C TYR A 192 -21.03 32.87 -45.32
N ALA A 193 -20.97 31.96 -44.36
CA ALA A 193 -19.99 32.00 -43.28
C ALA A 193 -18.59 32.00 -43.91
N GLN A 194 -18.09 33.21 -44.14
CA GLN A 194 -16.81 33.49 -44.73
C GLN A 194 -15.77 32.82 -43.84
N ALA A 195 -14.99 31.89 -44.40
CA ALA A 195 -13.92 31.23 -43.67
C ALA A 195 -12.98 32.31 -43.12
N VAL A 196 -13.08 32.56 -41.82
CA VAL A 196 -12.23 33.53 -41.11
C VAL A 196 -10.79 33.20 -41.49
N PRO A 197 -10.00 34.15 -42.02
CA PRO A 197 -8.61 33.88 -42.36
C PRO A 197 -7.92 33.41 -41.08
N GLU A 198 -7.53 32.13 -41.09
CA GLU A 198 -6.84 31.50 -39.97
C GLU A 198 -5.61 32.34 -39.61
N SER A 199 -5.70 33.08 -38.50
CA SER A 199 -4.58 33.86 -37.98
C SER A 199 -3.35 32.96 -37.89
N TRP A 200 -2.19 33.49 -38.30
CA TRP A 200 -0.90 32.80 -38.19
C TRP A 200 -0.69 32.21 -36.78
N TYR A 201 -1.21 32.90 -35.75
CA TYR A 201 -1.25 32.45 -34.37
C TYR A 201 -2.06 31.14 -34.17
N ASN A 202 -3.25 31.01 -34.76
CA ASN A 202 -4.08 29.79 -34.67
C ASN A 202 -3.45 28.59 -35.40
N ARG A 203 -2.73 28.81 -36.51
CA ARG A 203 -1.95 27.75 -37.17
C ARG A 203 -0.78 27.29 -36.30
N HIS A 204 -0.05 28.23 -35.68
CA HIS A 204 1.07 27.90 -34.79
C HIS A 204 0.57 27.20 -33.52
N PHE A 205 -0.53 27.66 -32.92
CA PHE A 205 -1.16 27.04 -31.76
C PHE A 205 -1.65 25.61 -32.06
N ARG A 206 -2.29 25.36 -33.21
CA ARG A 206 -2.68 24.00 -33.64
C ARG A 206 -1.48 23.11 -33.97
N ALA A 207 -0.36 23.65 -34.45
CA ALA A 207 0.89 22.91 -34.63
C ALA A 207 1.52 22.55 -33.27
N TRP A 208 1.50 23.49 -32.32
CA TRP A 208 1.93 23.30 -30.94
C TRP A 208 1.07 22.25 -30.22
N ASP A 209 -0.25 22.27 -30.40
CA ASP A 209 -1.17 21.25 -29.88
C ASP A 209 -0.95 19.88 -30.52
N ARG A 210 -0.58 19.83 -31.80
CA ARG A 210 -0.23 18.57 -32.46
C ARG A 210 1.10 18.03 -31.91
N LEU A 211 2.10 18.89 -31.69
CA LEU A 211 3.38 18.51 -31.09
C LEU A 211 3.20 18.10 -29.62
N ASN A 212 2.44 18.85 -28.82
CA ASN A 212 2.11 18.55 -27.43
C ASN A 212 1.31 17.23 -27.33
N ARG A 213 0.35 16.97 -28.24
CA ARG A 213 -0.35 15.68 -28.33
C ARG A 213 0.58 14.53 -28.68
N LYS A 214 1.56 14.74 -29.57
CA LYS A 214 2.59 13.74 -29.91
C LYS A 214 3.56 13.49 -28.75
N MET A 215 4.12 14.55 -28.16
CA MET A 215 5.02 14.48 -26.99
C MET A 215 4.34 13.80 -25.80
N ARG A 216 3.07 14.13 -25.53
CA ARG A 216 2.30 13.49 -24.46
C ARG A 216 1.99 12.01 -24.76
N ARG A 217 1.78 11.63 -26.04
CA ARG A 217 1.67 10.21 -26.45
C ARG A 217 3.01 9.48 -26.25
N SER A 218 4.13 10.07 -26.63
CA SER A 218 5.47 9.49 -26.43
C SER A 218 5.83 9.37 -24.96
N CYS A 219 5.59 10.40 -24.15
CA CYS A 219 5.83 10.38 -22.71
C CYS A 219 4.96 9.34 -21.99
N ARG A 220 3.69 9.17 -22.41
CA ARG A 220 2.84 8.08 -21.92
C ARG A 220 3.38 6.70 -22.29
N LYS A 221 3.92 6.54 -23.51
CA LYS A 221 4.55 5.29 -23.92
C LYS A 221 5.80 4.98 -23.10
N ALA A 222 6.62 5.98 -22.79
CA ALA A 222 7.81 5.85 -21.96
C ALA A 222 7.48 5.48 -20.51
N VAL A 223 6.56 6.22 -19.86
CA VAL A 223 6.15 5.98 -18.46
C VAL A 223 5.49 4.61 -18.28
N LYS A 224 4.79 4.10 -19.31
CA LYS A 224 4.18 2.76 -19.30
C LYS A 224 5.15 1.64 -19.73
N SER A 225 6.39 1.96 -20.08
CA SER A 225 7.34 0.94 -20.54
C SER A 225 7.88 0.11 -19.38
N GLN A 226 8.12 -1.18 -19.64
CA GLN A 226 8.73 -2.08 -18.66
C GLN A 226 10.16 -1.65 -18.27
N ALA A 227 10.89 -1.04 -19.21
CA ALA A 227 12.23 -0.51 -18.96
C ALA A 227 12.21 0.62 -17.91
N PHE A 228 11.21 1.51 -17.97
CA PHE A 228 11.07 2.58 -16.98
C PHE A 228 10.79 2.03 -15.58
N TYR A 229 9.96 0.99 -15.46
CA TYR A 229 9.72 0.31 -14.19
C TYR A 229 11.00 -0.26 -13.57
N TRP A 230 11.78 -1.03 -14.34
CA TRP A 230 13.05 -1.59 -13.87
C TRP A 230 14.07 -0.52 -13.50
N LEU A 231 14.16 0.56 -14.28
CA LEU A 231 15.03 1.69 -13.97
C LEU A 231 14.73 2.28 -12.59
N ILE A 232 13.45 2.54 -12.28
CA ILE A 232 13.05 3.07 -10.97
C ILE A 232 13.41 2.10 -9.85
N ILE A 233 13.15 0.80 -10.03
CA ILE A 233 13.51 -0.20 -9.02
C ILE A 233 15.01 -0.22 -8.75
N ILE A 234 15.85 -0.19 -9.79
CA ILE A 234 17.30 -0.14 -9.65
C ILE A 234 17.73 1.11 -8.87
N LEU A 235 17.17 2.28 -9.19
CA LEU A 235 17.47 3.53 -8.48
C LEU A 235 17.07 3.45 -6.99
N VAL A 236 15.94 2.83 -6.67
CA VAL A 236 15.49 2.62 -5.29
C VAL A 236 16.49 1.73 -4.54
N PHE A 237 16.90 0.61 -5.13
CA PHE A 237 17.89 -0.28 -4.50
C PHE A 237 19.25 0.38 -4.31
N LEU A 238 19.72 1.13 -5.30
CA LEU A 238 20.97 1.90 -5.17
C LEU A 238 20.86 2.95 -4.07
N ASN A 239 19.72 3.64 -3.94
CA ASN A 239 19.50 4.60 -2.87
C ASN A 239 19.48 3.94 -1.48
N THR A 240 18.83 2.78 -1.34
CA THR A 240 18.86 1.98 -0.12
C THR A 240 20.26 1.48 0.20
N GLY A 241 21.03 1.07 -0.81
CA GLY A 241 22.42 0.64 -0.66
C GLY A 241 23.31 1.76 -0.11
N VAL A 242 23.17 2.98 -0.63
CA VAL A 242 23.90 4.15 -0.12
C VAL A 242 23.53 4.43 1.33
N LEU A 243 22.24 4.34 1.69
CA LEU A 243 21.81 4.53 3.08
C LEU A 243 22.36 3.45 4.03
N ALA A 244 22.49 2.21 3.55
CA ALA A 244 23.08 1.12 4.33
C ALA A 244 24.58 1.29 4.60
N THR A 245 25.27 2.21 3.89
CA THR A 245 26.70 2.49 4.14
C THR A 245 26.95 3.43 5.33
N GLU A 246 25.91 4.07 5.87
CA GLU A 246 26.03 4.98 7.02
C GLU A 246 26.47 4.21 8.28
N HIS A 247 27.59 4.60 8.87
CA HIS A 247 28.13 3.94 10.07
C HIS A 247 28.77 4.93 11.05
N TYR A 248 28.91 4.49 12.30
CA TYR A 248 29.49 5.31 13.37
C TYR A 248 30.98 5.58 13.11
N HIS A 249 31.40 6.85 13.24
CA HIS A 249 32.75 7.32 12.91
C HIS A 249 33.18 7.08 11.45
N GLN A 250 32.29 7.35 10.50
CA GLN A 250 32.64 7.25 9.08
C GLN A 250 33.62 8.35 8.61
N PRO A 251 34.45 8.06 7.59
CA PRO A 251 35.39 9.03 7.05
C PRO A 251 34.68 10.12 6.24
N GLN A 252 35.25 11.34 6.25
CA GLN A 252 34.61 12.53 5.68
C GLN A 252 34.31 12.43 4.17
N TRP A 253 35.10 11.65 3.42
CA TRP A 253 34.80 11.41 1.99
C TRP A 253 33.48 10.64 1.79
N LEU A 254 33.10 9.77 2.75
CA LEU A 254 31.88 9.00 2.68
C LEU A 254 30.67 9.88 3.01
N ASP A 255 30.81 10.82 3.95
CA ASP A 255 29.81 11.86 4.21
C ASP A 255 29.51 12.67 2.94
N ASP A 256 30.56 13.18 2.29
CA ASP A 256 30.42 13.95 1.04
C ASP A 256 29.76 13.12 -0.06
N PHE A 257 30.19 11.87 -0.23
CA PHE A 257 29.63 10.95 -1.21
C PHE A 257 28.14 10.68 -0.98
N GLN A 258 27.74 10.44 0.28
CA GLN A 258 26.34 10.19 0.65
C GLN A 258 25.48 11.44 0.41
N GLU A 259 26.00 12.64 0.67
CA GLU A 259 25.29 13.90 0.45
C GLU A 259 25.06 14.17 -1.05
N TYR A 260 26.13 14.11 -1.87
CA TYR A 260 26.01 14.26 -3.33
C TYR A 260 25.08 13.23 -3.95
N THR A 261 25.20 11.98 -3.51
CA THR A 261 24.38 10.88 -4.02
C THR A 261 22.91 11.03 -3.61
N ASN A 262 22.62 11.48 -2.39
CA ASN A 262 21.25 11.75 -1.98
C ASN A 262 20.64 12.89 -2.80
N MET A 263 21.36 13.99 -3.02
CA MET A 263 20.91 15.08 -3.89
C MET A 263 20.58 14.58 -5.31
N PHE A 264 21.45 13.74 -5.87
CA PHE A 264 21.25 13.11 -7.17
C PHE A 264 19.96 12.27 -7.23
N PHE A 265 19.72 11.41 -6.22
CA PHE A 265 18.49 10.62 -6.16
C PHE A 265 17.23 11.46 -6.02
N VAL A 266 17.26 12.53 -5.21
CA VAL A 266 16.12 13.47 -5.08
C VAL A 266 15.81 14.12 -6.42
N ALA A 267 16.83 14.52 -7.19
CA ALA A 267 16.64 15.09 -8.52
C ALA A 267 15.99 14.08 -9.49
N LEU A 268 16.46 12.83 -9.52
CA LEU A 268 15.88 11.79 -10.38
C LEU A 268 14.43 11.44 -10.01
N PHE A 269 14.12 11.31 -8.73
CA PHE A 269 12.74 11.04 -8.29
C PHE A 269 11.81 12.24 -8.52
N SER A 270 12.33 13.47 -8.42
CA SER A 270 11.57 14.66 -8.80
C SER A 270 11.25 14.67 -10.30
N LEU A 271 12.22 14.32 -11.15
CA LEU A 271 12.02 14.21 -12.58
C LEU A 271 10.99 13.13 -12.94
N GLU A 272 11.05 11.97 -12.28
CA GLU A 272 10.05 10.90 -12.39
C GLU A 272 8.63 11.44 -12.12
N MET A 273 8.46 12.14 -10.99
CA MET A 273 7.17 12.72 -10.58
C MET A 273 6.64 13.71 -11.64
N PHE A 274 7.48 14.63 -12.12
CA PHE A 274 7.08 15.61 -13.14
C PHE A 274 6.69 14.95 -14.47
N LEU A 275 7.44 13.93 -14.92
CA LEU A 275 7.14 13.17 -16.14
C LEU A 275 5.80 12.42 -16.05
N LYS A 276 5.48 11.81 -14.90
CA LYS A 276 4.18 11.16 -14.66
C LYS A 276 3.04 12.17 -14.66
N MET A 277 3.23 13.30 -13.99
CA MET A 277 2.22 14.36 -13.91
C MET A 277 1.92 14.95 -15.30
N TYR A 278 2.93 15.17 -16.14
CA TYR A 278 2.75 15.66 -17.51
C TYR A 278 2.08 14.62 -18.43
N SER A 279 2.47 13.35 -18.35
CA SER A 279 1.94 12.29 -19.21
C SER A 279 0.47 11.94 -18.91
N LEU A 280 0.13 11.76 -17.64
CA LEU A 280 -1.21 11.38 -17.18
C LEU A 280 -2.16 12.58 -17.08
N GLY A 281 -1.64 13.76 -16.76
CA GLY A 281 -2.43 14.95 -16.40
C GLY A 281 -2.74 15.00 -14.90
N LEU A 282 -2.96 16.20 -14.37
CA LEU A 282 -3.10 16.45 -12.92
C LEU A 282 -4.17 15.58 -12.25
N GLN A 283 -5.39 15.57 -12.81
CA GLN A 283 -6.50 14.80 -12.22
C GLN A 283 -6.25 13.29 -12.28
N GLY A 284 -5.70 12.77 -13.39
CA GLY A 284 -5.37 11.34 -13.51
C GLY A 284 -4.23 10.89 -12.60
N TYR A 285 -3.26 11.77 -12.32
CA TYR A 285 -2.15 11.48 -11.42
C TYR A 285 -2.63 11.23 -9.98
N TYR A 286 -3.50 12.12 -9.47
CA TYR A 286 -4.04 12.03 -8.11
C TYR A 286 -5.10 10.94 -7.94
N VAL A 287 -5.51 10.19 -8.96
CA VAL A 287 -6.41 9.03 -8.74
C VAL A 287 -5.67 7.83 -8.14
N SER A 288 -4.41 7.62 -8.53
CA SER A 288 -3.63 6.46 -8.09
C SER A 288 -2.99 6.69 -6.71
N LEU A 289 -3.28 5.80 -5.75
CA LEU A 289 -2.68 5.84 -4.41
C LEU A 289 -1.14 5.79 -4.45
N PHE A 290 -0.56 4.97 -5.33
CA PHE A 290 0.89 4.86 -5.47
C PHE A 290 1.54 6.14 -5.99
N ASN A 291 0.89 6.88 -6.89
CA ASN A 291 1.38 8.17 -7.36
C ASN A 291 1.24 9.26 -6.29
N ARG A 292 0.19 9.21 -5.45
CA ARG A 292 0.08 10.09 -4.27
C ARG A 292 1.22 9.85 -3.29
N PHE A 293 1.54 8.58 -3.01
CA PHE A 293 2.67 8.23 -2.15
C PHE A 293 4.01 8.68 -2.73
N ASP A 294 4.23 8.49 -4.03
CA ASP A 294 5.42 8.98 -4.74
C ASP A 294 5.58 10.51 -4.59
N CYS A 295 4.49 11.26 -4.78
CA CYS A 295 4.45 12.71 -4.55
C CYS A 295 4.88 13.08 -3.12
N PHE A 296 4.32 12.39 -2.12
CA PHE A 296 4.67 12.62 -0.72
C PHE A 296 6.15 12.35 -0.43
N VAL A 297 6.71 11.25 -0.92
CA VAL A 297 8.12 10.89 -0.73
C VAL A 297 9.05 11.91 -1.39
N VAL A 298 8.72 12.36 -2.59
CA VAL A 298 9.51 13.39 -3.31
C VAL A 298 9.44 14.73 -2.60
N ILE A 299 8.25 15.18 -2.20
CA ILE A 299 8.08 16.44 -1.46
C ILE A 299 8.85 16.41 -0.14
N GLY A 300 8.71 15.33 0.65
CA GLY A 300 9.44 15.17 1.89
C GLY A 300 10.96 15.21 1.69
N SER A 301 11.45 14.60 0.61
CA SER A 301 12.88 14.62 0.27
C SER A 301 13.38 16.00 -0.17
N VAL A 302 12.57 16.76 -0.91
CA VAL A 302 12.90 18.14 -1.29
C VAL A 302 12.91 19.05 -0.06
N ILE A 303 11.91 18.89 0.82
CA ILE A 303 11.82 19.62 2.09
C ILE A 303 13.05 19.34 2.96
N GLU A 304 13.45 18.07 3.10
CA GLU A 304 14.68 17.69 3.81
C GLU A 304 15.92 18.42 3.27
N VAL A 305 16.12 18.42 1.95
CA VAL A 305 17.25 19.11 1.31
C VAL A 305 17.20 20.61 1.57
N LEU A 306 16.02 21.24 1.45
CA LEU A 306 15.85 22.67 1.71
C LEU A 306 16.16 23.04 3.17
N LEU A 307 15.68 22.23 4.12
CA LEU A 307 15.89 22.46 5.55
C LEU A 307 17.35 22.27 5.96
N THR A 308 18.04 21.31 5.35
CA THR A 308 19.47 21.09 5.58
C THR A 308 20.29 22.27 5.04
N ASN A 309 19.98 22.76 3.84
CA ASN A 309 20.67 23.91 3.22
C ASN A 309 20.44 25.24 3.95
N THR A 310 19.25 25.43 4.53
CA THR A 310 18.90 26.70 5.20
C THR A 310 19.32 26.74 6.67
N GLN A 311 19.87 25.65 7.23
CA GLN A 311 20.28 25.51 8.63
C GLN A 311 19.19 25.90 9.66
N LEU A 312 17.91 25.87 9.26
CA LEU A 312 16.80 26.37 10.07
C LEU A 312 16.39 25.44 11.23
N MET A 313 16.98 24.24 11.35
CA MET A 313 16.56 23.25 12.34
C MET A 313 17.67 22.66 13.21
N PRO A 314 17.34 22.34 14.47
CA PRO A 314 18.26 21.69 15.40
C PRO A 314 18.63 20.28 14.92
N PRO A 315 19.80 19.77 15.32
CA PRO A 315 20.39 18.53 14.80
C PRO A 315 19.50 17.28 14.96
N LEU A 316 18.61 17.26 15.97
CA LEU A 316 17.66 16.16 16.19
C LEU A 316 16.62 16.01 15.08
N GLY A 317 16.21 17.11 14.45
CA GLY A 317 15.22 17.08 13.36
C GLY A 317 15.78 16.47 12.07
N ILE A 318 17.08 16.63 11.84
CA ILE A 318 17.78 16.15 10.64
C ILE A 318 17.81 14.61 10.63
N SER A 319 18.03 13.97 11.78
CA SER A 319 18.06 12.51 11.89
C SER A 319 16.72 11.87 11.52
N VAL A 320 15.59 12.46 11.95
CA VAL A 320 14.26 11.95 11.62
C VAL A 320 13.97 12.09 10.12
N LEU A 321 14.40 13.19 9.50
CA LEU A 321 14.22 13.42 8.07
C LEU A 321 15.04 12.45 7.23
N ARG A 322 16.24 12.05 7.67
CA ARG A 322 17.02 10.99 7.01
C ARG A 322 16.28 9.65 7.00
N CYS A 323 15.52 9.32 8.05
CA CYS A 323 14.69 8.11 8.09
C CYS A 323 13.57 8.12 7.02
N VAL A 324 13.07 9.30 6.60
CA VAL A 324 12.06 9.41 5.54
C VAL A 324 12.58 8.86 4.21
N ARG A 325 13.90 8.89 3.97
CA ARG A 325 14.54 8.30 2.79
C ARG A 325 14.26 6.80 2.67
N LEU A 326 14.11 6.08 3.79
CA LEU A 326 13.76 4.65 3.79
C LEU A 326 12.40 4.38 3.15
N LEU A 327 11.47 5.35 3.19
CA LEU A 327 10.15 5.18 2.58
C LEU A 327 10.21 4.95 1.07
N ARG A 328 11.33 5.31 0.41
CA ARG A 328 11.56 5.06 -1.01
C ARG A 328 11.57 3.57 -1.35
N VAL A 329 11.94 2.70 -0.40
CA VAL A 329 11.92 1.23 -0.61
C VAL A 329 10.51 0.71 -0.88
N PHE A 330 9.49 1.34 -0.32
CA PHE A 330 8.08 0.99 -0.57
C PHE A 330 7.63 1.30 -2.00
N LYS A 331 8.44 1.98 -2.83
CA LYS A 331 8.15 2.06 -4.27
C LYS A 331 8.19 0.71 -4.95
N VAL A 332 8.90 -0.29 -4.40
CA VAL A 332 8.97 -1.66 -4.96
C VAL A 332 7.65 -2.41 -4.79
N THR A 333 6.81 -2.03 -3.82
CA THR A 333 5.51 -2.68 -3.60
C THR A 333 4.42 -2.20 -4.57
N LYS A 334 4.79 -1.31 -5.52
CA LYS A 334 3.92 -0.85 -6.61
C LYS A 334 3.91 -1.86 -7.75
#